data_AF-A0A5N5HNA2-F1
#
_entry.id   AF-A0A5N5HNA2-F1
#
_cell.length_a   1.000
_cell.length_b   1.000
_cell.length_c   1.000
_cell.angle_alpha   90.00
_cell.angle_beta   90.00
_cell.angle_gamma   90.00
#
_symmetry.space_group_name_H-M   'P 1'
#
loop_
_entity.id
_entity.type
_entity.pdbx_description
1 polymer ?
#
loop_
_entity_poly.entity_id
_entity_poly.type
_entity_poly.pdbx_seq_one_letter_code
_entity_poly.pdbx_strand_id
1 'polypeptide(L)'
;MKFDAGSGGQVLDLETAVKDGILGGGGGLICGGGVGVGVVADKLDLKKMIEELESIEIPSVFICPISLEPMQDPVTLCTGQTYERSNILKWFSLGHFTCPTTMQELWDDSVTPNMTLHQLICSWFSQKYVAMKKRSEDVQGRALEILDTLKKVKGQARVQALKELRRVVAAHASAKNTVVDNGGVALISFLLGPFTSHAVGSEAIGILVNLELSSESRTSLLQPAKVSLMVDMLNEGSIETKINCTKLIEVLMEGKDLESENVSSLSLVVGLLRLVKDKRNPNGVLPGLSLLKTICSHESVRNSVVSVGAVPQLIELLPGLNHECLEIALHVLEVLSTLPEGRQALKDCPKTIPSVVRLLMKVSESCTQLALSVLWAVCKLAPDECASLAVEAGLAAKLLLVIQSGCNPELKQRAAELLKLCSLNYTATHFISKCKLTRTIQ
;
A
#
# COMPACT_ATOMS: atom_id res chain seq x y z
N MET A 1 18.75 34.61 20.02
CA MET A 1 18.05 35.52 19.09
C MET A 1 16.67 35.80 19.67
N LYS A 2 16.27 37.07 19.74
CA LYS A 2 15.01 37.55 20.32
C LYS A 2 13.82 36.92 19.61
N PHE A 3 12.85 36.39 20.37
CA PHE A 3 11.52 36.10 19.84
C PHE A 3 10.67 37.36 19.98
N ASP A 4 10.25 37.89 18.84
CA ASP A 4 9.37 39.03 18.72
C ASP A 4 7.92 38.57 18.99
N ALA A 5 7.26 39.22 19.95
CA ALA A 5 5.88 38.96 20.30
C ALA A 5 4.94 39.70 19.32
N GLY A 6 4.48 38.98 18.30
CA GLY A 6 3.39 39.42 17.44
C GLY A 6 2.05 39.26 18.14
N SER A 7 1.54 40.36 18.72
CA SER A 7 0.16 40.50 19.19
C SER A 7 -0.82 40.22 18.04
N GLY A 8 -1.49 39.07 18.07
CA GLY A 8 -2.49 38.69 17.09
C GLY A 8 -3.74 38.16 17.78
N GLY A 9 -4.53 39.04 18.39
CA GLY A 9 -5.94 38.73 18.64
C GLY A 9 -6.62 38.56 17.29
N GLN A 10 -6.89 37.31 16.89
CA GLN A 10 -7.72 37.05 15.71
C GLN A 10 -9.15 37.45 16.04
N VAL A 11 -9.48 38.70 15.75
CA VAL A 11 -10.87 39.14 15.57
C VAL A 11 -11.43 38.32 14.41
N LEU A 12 -12.52 37.60 14.65
CA LEU A 12 -13.26 36.89 13.61
C LEU A 12 -13.66 37.87 12.52
N ASP A 13 -12.98 37.81 11.38
CA ASP A 13 -13.41 38.51 10.18
C ASP A 13 -14.70 37.85 9.68
N LEU A 14 -15.81 38.54 9.89
CA LEU A 14 -17.16 38.08 9.57
C LEU A 14 -17.31 37.76 8.08
N GLU A 15 -16.60 38.48 7.20
CA GLU A 15 -16.66 38.22 5.75
C GLU A 15 -15.99 36.89 5.39
N THR A 16 -14.83 36.58 5.99
CA THR A 16 -14.15 35.30 5.78
C THR A 16 -14.95 34.13 6.37
N ALA A 17 -15.55 34.30 7.56
CA ALA A 17 -16.40 33.28 8.18
C ALA A 17 -17.69 32.97 7.36
N VAL A 18 -18.25 33.97 6.68
CA VAL A 18 -19.38 33.77 5.76
C VAL A 18 -18.92 33.07 4.47
N LYS A 19 -17.75 33.42 3.95
CA LYS A 19 -17.18 32.86 2.71
C LYS A 19 -16.77 31.39 2.86
N ASP A 20 -16.31 30.99 4.04
CA ASP A 20 -15.93 29.61 4.39
C ASP A 20 -17.13 28.76 4.85
N GLY A 21 -18.34 29.32 4.81
CA GLY A 21 -19.59 28.62 5.12
C GLY A 21 -19.80 28.36 6.62
N ILE A 22 -19.07 29.03 7.50
CA ILE A 22 -19.19 28.88 8.97
C ILE A 22 -20.51 29.46 9.49
N LEU A 23 -21.08 30.46 8.79
CA LEU A 23 -22.30 31.19 9.20
C LEU A 23 -23.50 31.00 8.25
N GLY A 24 -23.52 29.93 7.44
CA GLY A 24 -24.57 29.69 6.45
C GLY A 24 -25.97 29.57 7.06
N GLY A 25 -26.85 30.53 6.74
CA GLY A 25 -28.25 30.56 7.16
C GLY A 25 -29.08 29.42 6.56
N GLY A 26 -29.37 28.42 7.38
CA GLY A 26 -30.32 27.34 7.09
C GLY A 26 -30.74 26.71 8.40
N GLY A 27 -32.06 26.57 8.62
CA GLY A 27 -32.69 26.24 9.92
C GLY A 27 -31.93 25.23 10.77
N GLY A 28 -31.47 25.67 11.94
CA GLY A 28 -30.57 24.92 12.81
C GLY A 28 -31.24 23.72 13.48
N LEU A 29 -30.59 22.57 13.39
CA LEU A 29 -30.75 21.49 14.37
C LEU A 29 -29.92 21.81 15.60
N ILE A 30 -30.55 21.75 16.78
CA ILE A 30 -29.95 22.09 18.07
C ILE A 30 -29.29 20.83 18.65
N CYS A 31 -27.96 20.86 18.82
CA CYS A 31 -27.25 19.91 19.66
C CYS A 31 -27.53 20.30 21.12
N GLY A 32 -28.13 19.37 21.87
CA GLY A 32 -28.96 19.70 23.02
C GLY A 32 -28.22 20.19 24.27
N GLY A 33 -28.89 21.13 24.94
CA GLY A 33 -28.75 21.51 26.33
C GLY A 33 -29.91 22.43 26.75
N GLY A 34 -31.16 21.95 26.70
CA GLY A 34 -32.34 22.73 27.11
C GLY A 34 -33.66 22.24 26.50
N VAL A 35 -34.70 22.18 27.32
CA VAL A 35 -36.05 21.63 27.05
C VAL A 35 -36.82 22.51 26.06
N GLY A 36 -37.34 21.91 24.97
CA GLY A 36 -38.23 22.57 24.01
C GLY A 36 -38.79 21.60 22.98
N VAL A 37 -40.10 21.65 22.77
CA VAL A 37 -40.96 20.67 22.08
C VAL A 37 -40.82 20.71 20.55
N GLY A 38 -40.80 19.52 19.91
CA GLY A 38 -41.31 19.33 18.54
C GLY A 38 -40.28 18.87 17.50
N VAL A 39 -40.56 17.69 16.93
CA VAL A 39 -39.90 16.98 15.80
C VAL A 39 -38.69 16.12 16.20
N VAL A 40 -38.91 14.81 16.18
CA VAL A 40 -37.92 13.74 16.36
C VAL A 40 -37.02 13.70 15.12
N ALA A 41 -35.97 14.51 15.11
CA ALA A 41 -34.80 14.26 14.30
C ALA A 41 -33.74 13.66 15.23
N ASP A 42 -33.13 12.54 14.83
CA ASP A 42 -32.07 11.87 15.58
C ASP A 42 -31.07 12.90 16.09
N LYS A 43 -30.94 13.01 17.42
CA LYS A 43 -29.93 13.87 18.05
C LYS A 43 -28.55 13.32 17.65
N LEU A 44 -27.86 14.03 16.77
CA LEU A 44 -26.51 13.65 16.36
C LEU A 44 -25.51 13.95 17.49
N ASP A 45 -24.73 12.95 17.86
CA ASP A 45 -23.65 13.06 18.83
C ASP A 45 -22.42 13.71 18.18
N LEU A 46 -21.97 14.85 18.72
CA LEU A 46 -20.81 15.59 18.21
C LEU A 46 -19.55 14.74 18.17
N LYS A 47 -19.35 13.91 19.19
CA LYS A 47 -18.18 13.02 19.26
C LYS A 47 -18.16 12.05 18.08
N LYS A 48 -19.28 11.39 17.82
CA LYS A 48 -19.45 10.47 16.70
C LYS A 48 -19.24 11.16 15.35
N MET A 49 -19.72 12.40 15.20
CA MET A 49 -19.52 13.16 13.95
C MET A 49 -18.05 13.49 13.71
N ILE A 50 -17.31 13.87 14.76
CA ILE A 50 -15.88 14.15 14.67
C ILE A 50 -15.12 12.89 14.23
N GLU A 51 -15.42 11.74 14.85
CA GLU A 51 -14.79 10.45 14.53
C GLU A 51 -15.10 9.98 13.09
N GLU A 52 -16.31 10.19 12.58
CA GLU A 52 -16.65 9.75 11.21
C GLU A 52 -16.14 10.70 10.10
N LEU A 53 -15.69 11.92 10.44
CA LEU A 53 -15.26 12.96 9.48
C LEU A 53 -13.74 13.17 9.41
N GLU A 54 -12.93 12.16 9.78
CA GLU A 54 -11.46 12.18 9.91
C GLU A 54 -10.62 12.80 8.77
N SER A 55 -11.20 13.05 7.59
CA SER A 55 -10.49 13.56 6.40
C SER A 55 -10.89 14.96 5.95
N ILE A 56 -11.62 15.71 6.78
CA ILE A 56 -12.08 17.07 6.45
C ILE A 56 -11.15 18.10 7.09
N GLU A 57 -10.84 19.15 6.33
CA GLU A 57 -10.12 20.32 6.84
C GLU A 57 -11.02 21.08 7.82
N ILE A 58 -10.72 20.94 9.11
CA ILE A 58 -11.50 21.54 10.20
C ILE A 58 -10.97 22.96 10.44
N PRO A 59 -11.84 24.00 10.50
CA PRO A 59 -11.43 25.35 10.83
C PRO A 59 -10.63 25.42 12.14
N SER A 60 -9.49 26.11 12.12
CA SER A 60 -8.57 26.20 13.27
C SER A 60 -9.23 26.77 14.54
N VAL A 61 -10.25 27.61 14.39
CA VAL A 61 -11.05 28.16 15.49
C VAL A 61 -11.80 27.08 16.29
N PHE A 62 -12.04 25.90 15.71
CA PHE A 62 -12.67 24.77 16.39
C PHE A 62 -11.66 23.85 17.08
N ILE A 63 -10.37 24.06 16.84
CA ILE A 63 -9.29 23.20 17.34
C ILE A 63 -8.79 23.73 18.69
N CYS A 64 -8.68 22.83 19.66
CA CYS A 64 -8.10 23.13 20.96
C CYS A 64 -6.59 23.37 20.82
N PRO A 65 -6.03 24.50 21.28
CA PRO A 65 -4.59 24.76 21.19
C PRO A 65 -3.70 23.80 21.99
N ILE A 66 -4.27 23.07 22.98
CA ILE A 66 -3.51 22.13 23.83
C ILE A 66 -3.46 20.73 23.19
N SER A 67 -4.60 20.16 22.79
CA SER A 67 -4.63 18.82 22.19
C SER A 67 -4.39 18.81 20.68
N LEU A 68 -4.58 19.94 20.01
CA LEU A 68 -4.64 20.03 18.55
C LEU A 68 -5.77 19.19 17.93
N GLU A 69 -6.81 18.92 18.72
CA GLU A 69 -8.03 18.19 18.31
C GLU A 69 -9.26 19.10 18.37
N PRO A 70 -10.34 18.80 17.62
CA PRO A 70 -11.60 19.53 17.70
C PRO A 70 -12.18 19.57 19.12
N MET A 71 -12.59 20.75 19.56
CA MET A 71 -13.21 20.96 20.88
C MET A 71 -14.62 20.36 20.90
N GLN A 72 -14.93 19.60 21.96
CA GLN A 72 -16.27 19.08 22.25
C GLN A 72 -16.97 19.91 23.34
N ASP A 73 -16.21 20.43 24.30
CA ASP A 73 -16.70 21.29 25.38
C ASP A 73 -15.79 22.53 25.50
N PRO A 74 -15.96 23.52 24.60
CA PRO A 74 -15.11 24.71 24.57
C PRO A 74 -15.37 25.61 25.78
N VAL A 75 -14.31 25.95 26.50
CA VAL A 75 -14.30 26.90 27.63
C VAL A 75 -13.29 28.00 27.41
N THR A 76 -13.68 29.22 27.77
CA THR A 76 -12.88 30.43 27.59
C THR A 76 -12.28 30.88 28.92
N LEU A 77 -11.00 31.22 28.90
CA LEU A 77 -10.28 31.83 30.03
C LEU A 77 -10.50 33.35 30.07
N CYS A 78 -10.12 33.98 31.19
CA CYS A 78 -10.14 35.43 31.33
C CYS A 78 -9.27 36.18 30.29
N THR A 79 -8.33 35.50 29.64
CA THR A 79 -7.52 36.01 28.51
C THR A 79 -8.26 36.03 27.18
N GLY A 80 -9.50 35.52 27.12
CA GLY A 80 -10.30 35.38 25.90
C GLY A 80 -9.95 34.19 25.02
N GLN A 81 -8.93 33.40 25.38
CA GLN A 81 -8.57 32.17 24.67
C GLN A 81 -9.48 31.01 25.06
N THR A 82 -9.83 30.16 24.09
CA THR A 82 -10.76 29.03 24.27
C THR A 82 -10.04 27.70 24.12
N TYR A 83 -10.37 26.74 24.99
CA TYR A 83 -9.77 25.42 25.07
C TYR A 83 -10.84 24.36 25.28
N GLU A 84 -10.51 23.10 24.99
CA GLU A 84 -11.27 21.95 25.46
C GLU A 84 -11.21 21.88 27.01
N ARG A 85 -12.37 21.78 27.67
CA ARG A 85 -12.48 21.80 29.14
C ARG A 85 -11.55 20.80 29.81
N SER A 86 -11.59 19.55 29.36
CA SER A 86 -10.80 18.47 29.98
C SER A 86 -9.29 18.77 29.96
N ASN A 87 -8.81 19.38 28.88
CA ASN A 87 -7.39 19.69 28.69
C ASN A 87 -6.92 20.89 29.51
N ILE A 88 -7.72 21.95 29.59
CA ILE A 88 -7.34 23.12 30.40
C ILE A 88 -7.46 22.85 31.90
N LEU A 89 -8.45 22.06 32.34
CA LEU A 89 -8.54 21.63 33.74
C LEU A 89 -7.37 20.73 34.13
N LYS A 90 -6.91 19.87 33.21
CA LYS A 90 -5.70 19.08 33.41
C LYS A 90 -4.46 19.97 33.53
N TRP A 91 -4.33 21.00 32.70
CA TRP A 91 -3.25 21.99 32.80
C TRP A 91 -3.21 22.66 34.18
N PHE A 92 -4.37 23.07 34.71
CA PHE A 92 -4.48 23.64 36.05
C PHE A 92 -4.12 22.63 37.15
N SER A 93 -4.53 21.36 36.99
CA SER A 93 -4.20 20.30 37.97
C SER A 93 -2.69 20.01 38.10
N LEU A 94 -1.89 20.39 37.10
CA LEU A 94 -0.43 20.30 37.13
C LEU A 94 0.23 21.50 37.82
N GLY A 95 -0.56 22.45 38.33
CA GLY A 95 -0.08 23.65 39.02
C GLY A 95 0.25 24.82 38.09
N HIS A 96 -0.17 24.77 36.81
CA HIS A 96 0.07 25.84 35.86
C HIS A 96 -1.11 26.82 35.82
N PHE A 97 -0.94 28.01 36.39
CA PHE A 97 -1.93 29.10 36.37
C PHE A 97 -1.65 30.18 35.32
N THR A 98 -1.07 29.77 34.20
CA THR A 98 -0.78 30.61 33.05
C THR A 98 -1.61 30.18 31.85
N CYS A 99 -2.06 31.14 31.02
CA CYS A 99 -2.70 30.84 29.76
C CYS A 99 -1.71 30.13 28.81
N PRO A 100 -2.01 28.90 28.33
CA PRO A 100 -1.08 28.15 27.47
C PRO A 100 -0.67 28.85 26.18
N THR A 101 -1.57 29.66 25.60
CA THR A 101 -1.33 30.32 24.32
C THR A 101 -0.65 31.67 24.47
N THR A 102 -1.07 32.50 25.44
CA THR A 102 -0.54 33.86 25.61
C THR A 102 0.63 33.93 26.59
N MET A 103 0.89 32.86 27.35
CA MET A 103 1.90 32.80 28.42
C MET A 103 1.70 33.84 29.54
N GLN A 104 0.49 34.41 29.66
CA GLN A 104 0.16 35.38 30.70
C GLN A 104 -0.35 34.67 31.96
N GLU A 105 -0.02 35.20 33.15
CA GLU A 105 -0.62 34.76 34.41
C GLU A 105 -2.11 35.06 34.44
N LEU A 106 -2.89 34.09 34.91
CA LEU A 106 -4.33 34.21 35.03
C LEU A 106 -4.67 34.96 36.32
N TRP A 107 -5.40 36.06 36.21
CA TRP A 107 -5.94 36.79 37.37
C TRP A 107 -7.20 36.14 37.95
N ASP A 108 -7.80 35.19 37.22
CA ASP A 108 -8.95 34.37 37.60
C ASP A 108 -8.77 32.98 36.98
N ASP A 109 -8.90 31.92 37.78
CA ASP A 109 -8.78 30.52 37.38
C ASP A 109 -10.12 29.90 36.95
N SER A 110 -11.20 30.68 36.98
CA SER A 110 -12.50 30.25 36.51
C SER A 110 -12.51 30.00 34.99
N VAL A 111 -13.24 28.95 34.58
CA VAL A 111 -13.45 28.61 33.17
C VAL A 111 -14.89 28.93 32.78
N THR A 112 -15.07 29.79 31.78
CA THR A 112 -16.41 30.18 31.31
C THR A 112 -16.81 29.32 30.11
N PRO A 113 -17.94 28.58 30.14
CA PRO A 113 -18.40 27.82 28.97
C PRO A 113 -18.66 28.73 27.75
N ASN A 114 -18.05 28.40 26.60
CA ASN A 114 -18.27 29.12 25.35
C ASN A 114 -19.38 28.47 24.54
N MET A 115 -20.63 28.73 24.95
CA MET A 115 -21.81 28.14 24.32
C MET A 115 -21.96 28.52 22.85
N THR A 116 -21.52 29.71 22.45
CA THR A 116 -21.55 30.17 21.05
C THR A 116 -20.61 29.35 20.18
N LEU A 117 -19.36 29.17 20.61
CA LEU A 117 -18.40 28.34 19.87
C LEU A 117 -18.85 26.88 19.83
N HIS A 118 -19.37 26.35 20.95
CA HIS A 118 -19.94 25.01 20.99
C HIS A 118 -21.05 24.82 19.94
N GLN A 119 -21.98 25.78 19.82
CA GLN A 119 -23.06 25.73 18.82
C GLN A 119 -22.54 25.83 17.38
N LEU A 120 -21.53 26.66 17.12
CA LEU A 120 -20.90 26.78 15.80
C LEU A 120 -20.20 25.47 15.40
N ILE A 121 -19.42 24.88 16.31
CA ILE A 121 -18.78 23.57 16.13
C ILE A 121 -19.86 22.53 15.82
N CYS A 122 -20.87 22.42 16.67
CA CYS A 122 -21.99 21.49 16.48
C CYS A 122 -22.66 21.65 15.12
N SER A 123 -22.98 22.89 14.72
CA SER A 123 -23.66 23.17 13.46
C SER A 123 -22.79 22.81 12.27
N TRP A 124 -21.52 23.20 12.29
CA TRP A 124 -20.58 22.92 11.20
C TRP A 124 -20.39 21.41 11.00
N PHE A 125 -20.11 20.66 12.08
CA PHE A 125 -19.97 19.20 12.02
C PHE A 125 -21.27 18.54 11.56
N SER A 126 -22.43 18.98 12.06
CA SER A 126 -23.74 18.46 11.62
C SER A 126 -23.98 18.66 10.13
N GLN A 127 -23.69 19.85 9.59
CA GLN A 127 -23.87 20.14 8.17
C GLN A 127 -22.96 19.27 7.30
N LYS A 128 -21.67 19.14 7.65
CA LYS A 128 -20.73 18.30 6.93
C LYS A 128 -21.12 16.82 6.99
N TYR A 129 -21.55 16.37 8.17
CA TYR A 129 -21.99 15.00 8.40
C TYR A 129 -23.22 14.63 7.58
N VAL A 130 -24.26 15.48 7.60
CA VAL A 130 -25.49 15.28 6.80
C VAL A 130 -25.17 15.27 5.30
N ALA A 131 -24.31 16.18 4.83
CA ALA A 131 -23.89 16.20 3.43
C ALA A 131 -23.12 14.92 3.04
N MET A 132 -22.23 14.44 3.90
CA MET A 132 -21.50 13.19 3.71
C MET A 132 -22.46 11.99 3.63
N LYS A 133 -23.41 11.88 4.58
CA LYS A 133 -24.41 10.81 4.61
C LYS A 133 -25.28 10.78 3.36
N LYS A 134 -25.84 11.93 2.98
CA LYS A 134 -26.63 12.04 1.76
C LYS A 134 -25.86 11.62 0.52
N ARG A 135 -24.60 12.09 0.38
CA ARG A 135 -23.72 11.66 -0.72
C ARG A 135 -23.48 10.15 -0.70
N SER A 136 -23.29 9.56 0.47
CA SER A 136 -23.13 8.11 0.61
C SER A 136 -24.38 7.36 0.19
N GLU A 137 -25.56 7.77 0.66
CA GLU A 137 -26.85 7.18 0.29
C GLU A 137 -27.10 7.28 -1.23
N ASP A 138 -26.83 8.44 -1.83
CA ASP A 138 -26.92 8.64 -3.28
C ASP A 138 -25.99 7.66 -4.01
N VAL A 139 -24.74 7.53 -3.58
CA VAL A 139 -23.75 6.60 -4.16
C VAL A 139 -24.20 5.14 -4.05
N GLN A 140 -24.72 4.74 -2.89
CA GLN A 140 -25.23 3.38 -2.65
C GLN A 140 -26.44 3.09 -3.54
N GLY A 141 -27.40 4.02 -3.61
CA GLY A 141 -28.56 3.93 -4.49
C GLY A 141 -28.18 3.79 -5.96
N ARG A 142 -27.18 4.56 -6.42
CA ARG A 142 -26.65 4.45 -7.79
C ARG A 142 -25.97 3.11 -8.04
N ALA A 143 -25.18 2.61 -7.09
CA ALA A 143 -24.56 1.28 -7.22
C ALA A 143 -25.62 0.17 -7.37
N LEU A 144 -26.69 0.21 -6.57
CA LEU A 144 -27.82 -0.73 -6.65
C LEU A 144 -28.56 -0.65 -7.99
N GLU A 145 -28.85 0.56 -8.46
CA GLU A 145 -29.51 0.78 -9.76
C GLU A 145 -28.68 0.20 -10.91
N ILE A 146 -27.35 0.38 -10.86
CA ILE A 146 -26.44 -0.17 -11.87
C ILE A 146 -26.42 -1.71 -11.79
N LEU A 147 -26.41 -2.30 -10.59
CA LEU A 147 -26.47 -3.76 -10.44
C LEU A 147 -27.78 -4.34 -11.00
N ASP A 148 -28.92 -3.71 -10.75
CA ASP A 148 -30.20 -4.12 -11.34
C ASP A 148 -30.20 -3.97 -12.86
N THR A 149 -29.62 -2.87 -13.37
CA THR A 149 -29.43 -2.65 -14.80
C THR A 149 -28.59 -3.75 -15.42
N LEU A 150 -27.47 -4.14 -14.80
CA LEU A 150 -26.57 -5.19 -15.29
C LEU A 150 -27.25 -6.56 -15.48
N LYS A 151 -28.26 -6.87 -14.65
CA LYS A 151 -29.06 -8.10 -14.80
C LYS A 151 -29.91 -8.08 -16.09
N LYS A 152 -30.30 -6.90 -16.57
CA LYS A 152 -31.22 -6.71 -17.70
C LYS A 152 -30.49 -6.47 -19.02
N VAL A 153 -29.40 -5.72 -19.01
CA VAL A 153 -28.72 -5.28 -20.23
C VAL A 153 -27.72 -6.29 -20.80
N LYS A 154 -27.53 -6.26 -22.12
CA LYS A 154 -26.57 -7.08 -22.88
C LYS A 154 -25.74 -6.21 -23.84
N GLY A 155 -24.69 -6.77 -24.42
CA GLY A 155 -23.87 -6.09 -25.44
C GLY A 155 -23.24 -4.79 -24.95
N GLN A 156 -23.26 -3.74 -25.76
CA GLN A 156 -22.64 -2.44 -25.46
C GLN A 156 -23.23 -1.75 -24.23
N ALA A 157 -24.55 -1.86 -24.01
CA ALA A 157 -25.20 -1.29 -22.83
C ALA A 157 -24.66 -1.91 -21.52
N ARG A 158 -24.30 -3.20 -21.55
CA ARG A 158 -23.64 -3.86 -20.41
C ARG A 158 -22.24 -3.30 -20.16
N VAL A 159 -21.46 -3.11 -21.21
CA VAL A 159 -20.11 -2.53 -21.09
C VAL A 159 -20.19 -1.14 -20.45
N GLN A 160 -21.16 -0.32 -20.85
CA GLN A 160 -21.33 1.01 -20.28
C GLN A 160 -21.78 0.98 -18.81
N ALA A 161 -22.69 0.08 -18.46
CA ALA A 161 -23.08 -0.13 -17.06
C ALA A 161 -21.91 -0.61 -16.19
N LEU A 162 -21.06 -1.51 -16.70
CA LEU A 162 -19.86 -1.96 -15.98
C LEU A 162 -18.83 -0.83 -15.81
N LYS A 163 -18.62 0.00 -16.83
CA LYS A 163 -17.74 1.18 -16.74
C LYS A 163 -18.19 2.14 -15.65
N GLU A 164 -19.49 2.41 -15.61
CA GLU A 164 -20.06 3.26 -14.57
C GLU A 164 -19.90 2.63 -13.18
N LEU A 165 -20.21 1.34 -13.04
CA LEU A 165 -20.03 0.63 -11.77
C LEU A 165 -18.57 0.68 -11.29
N ARG A 166 -17.62 0.44 -12.20
CA ARG A 166 -16.19 0.50 -11.91
C ARG A 166 -15.77 1.87 -11.40
N ARG A 167 -16.26 2.95 -12.00
CA ARG A 167 -15.99 4.32 -11.55
C ARG A 167 -16.49 4.55 -10.13
N VAL A 168 -17.72 4.12 -9.83
CA VAL A 168 -18.33 4.28 -8.50
C VAL A 168 -17.58 3.45 -7.45
N VAL A 169 -17.27 2.19 -7.75
CA VAL A 169 -16.52 1.26 -6.87
C VAL A 169 -15.09 1.75 -6.59
N ALA A 170 -14.42 2.32 -7.59
CA ALA A 170 -13.07 2.86 -7.42
C ALA A 170 -13.05 4.13 -6.54
N ALA A 171 -14.11 4.94 -6.58
CA ALA A 171 -14.16 6.22 -5.88
C ALA A 171 -14.70 6.14 -4.44
N HIS A 172 -15.55 5.15 -4.12
CA HIS A 172 -16.30 5.14 -2.86
C HIS A 172 -16.30 3.78 -2.16
N ALA A 173 -15.80 3.75 -0.91
CA ALA A 173 -15.82 2.55 -0.08
C ALA A 173 -17.25 2.05 0.23
N SER A 174 -18.21 2.97 0.45
CA SER A 174 -19.62 2.60 0.68
C SER A 174 -20.23 1.86 -0.51
N ALA A 175 -19.83 2.21 -1.75
CA ALA A 175 -20.27 1.50 -2.95
C ALA A 175 -19.69 0.08 -3.02
N LYS A 176 -18.43 -0.12 -2.60
CA LYS A 176 -17.82 -1.46 -2.53
C LYS A 176 -18.65 -2.38 -1.65
N ASN A 177 -18.97 -1.93 -0.43
CA ASN A 177 -19.76 -2.69 0.54
C ASN A 177 -21.15 -2.98 -0.03
N THR A 178 -21.85 -1.98 -0.57
CA THR A 178 -23.16 -2.18 -1.19
C THR A 178 -23.12 -3.20 -2.33
N VAL A 179 -22.07 -3.19 -3.17
CA VAL A 179 -21.93 -4.18 -4.24
C VAL A 179 -21.73 -5.58 -3.69
N VAL A 180 -20.92 -5.74 -2.64
CA VAL A 180 -20.70 -7.03 -1.97
C VAL A 180 -21.99 -7.54 -1.32
N ASP A 181 -22.63 -6.72 -0.49
CA ASP A 181 -23.84 -7.05 0.29
C ASP A 181 -25.03 -7.46 -0.59
N ASN A 182 -25.08 -6.95 -1.83
CA ASN A 182 -26.18 -7.20 -2.76
C ASN A 182 -25.83 -8.26 -3.83
N GLY A 183 -24.84 -9.12 -3.55
CA GLY A 183 -24.48 -10.25 -4.42
C GLY A 183 -23.83 -9.82 -5.74
N GLY A 184 -23.30 -8.60 -5.82
CA GLY A 184 -22.66 -8.06 -7.01
C GLY A 184 -21.40 -8.84 -7.41
N VAL A 185 -20.64 -9.36 -6.44
CA VAL A 185 -19.46 -10.21 -6.72
C VAL A 185 -19.85 -11.45 -7.52
N ALA A 186 -20.90 -12.17 -7.11
CA ALA A 186 -21.39 -13.34 -7.81
C ALA A 186 -21.92 -12.98 -9.22
N LEU A 187 -22.67 -11.89 -9.34
CA LEU A 187 -23.18 -11.39 -10.62
C LEU A 187 -22.03 -11.06 -11.59
N ILE A 188 -21.02 -10.33 -11.13
CA ILE A 188 -19.88 -9.91 -11.97
C ILE A 188 -18.99 -11.12 -12.30
N SER A 189 -18.76 -12.02 -11.34
CA SER A 189 -18.04 -13.27 -11.56
C SER A 189 -18.72 -14.16 -12.60
N PHE A 190 -20.06 -14.17 -12.66
CA PHE A 190 -20.82 -14.89 -13.69
C PHE A 190 -20.62 -14.30 -15.10
N LEU A 191 -20.28 -13.01 -15.21
CA LEU A 191 -19.96 -12.38 -16.50
C LEU A 191 -18.59 -12.81 -17.04
N LEU A 192 -17.74 -13.45 -16.25
CA LEU A 192 -16.47 -14.02 -16.68
C LEU A 192 -16.70 -15.48 -17.10
N GLY A 193 -16.97 -15.71 -18.38
CA GLY A 193 -17.17 -17.03 -18.95
C GLY A 193 -16.34 -17.23 -20.23
N PRO A 194 -16.37 -18.44 -20.83
CA PRO A 194 -15.54 -18.79 -21.99
C PRO A 194 -15.72 -17.87 -23.21
N PHE A 195 -16.90 -17.24 -23.36
CA PHE A 195 -17.25 -16.39 -24.50
C PHE A 195 -17.34 -14.90 -24.13
N THR A 196 -16.78 -14.52 -22.99
CA THR A 196 -16.78 -13.12 -22.55
C THR A 196 -15.82 -12.30 -23.40
N SER A 197 -16.31 -11.20 -23.97
CA SER A 197 -15.47 -10.29 -24.73
C SER A 197 -14.47 -9.56 -23.82
N HIS A 198 -13.30 -9.21 -24.34
CA HIS A 198 -12.29 -8.43 -23.60
C HIS A 198 -12.87 -7.12 -23.03
N ALA A 199 -13.81 -6.48 -23.71
CA ALA A 199 -14.47 -5.27 -23.23
C ALA A 199 -15.27 -5.52 -21.93
N VAL A 200 -16.01 -6.63 -21.85
CA VAL A 200 -16.76 -6.99 -20.63
C VAL A 200 -15.81 -7.48 -19.55
N GLY A 201 -14.87 -8.37 -19.92
CA GLY A 201 -13.91 -8.96 -18.98
C GLY A 201 -13.04 -7.90 -18.30
N SER A 202 -12.60 -6.87 -19.04
CA SER A 202 -11.70 -5.85 -18.50
C SER A 202 -12.38 -5.00 -17.43
N GLU A 203 -13.64 -4.65 -17.65
CA GLU A 203 -14.40 -3.89 -16.65
C GLU A 203 -14.77 -4.77 -15.47
N ALA A 204 -15.20 -6.02 -15.71
CA ALA A 204 -15.52 -6.97 -14.66
C ALA A 204 -14.33 -7.24 -13.72
N ILE A 205 -13.14 -7.52 -14.28
CA ILE A 205 -11.90 -7.72 -13.51
C ILE A 205 -11.51 -6.44 -12.77
N GLY A 206 -11.63 -5.28 -13.43
CA GLY A 206 -11.36 -3.98 -12.81
C GLY A 206 -12.29 -3.62 -11.65
N ILE A 207 -13.50 -4.17 -11.63
CA ILE A 207 -14.41 -4.06 -10.47
C ILE A 207 -14.00 -5.06 -9.39
N LEU A 208 -13.86 -6.35 -9.74
CA LEU A 208 -13.60 -7.43 -8.78
C LEU A 208 -12.32 -7.23 -7.97
N VAL A 209 -11.26 -6.70 -8.59
CA VAL A 209 -9.99 -6.43 -7.91
C VAL A 209 -10.12 -5.38 -6.78
N ASN A 210 -11.18 -4.57 -6.80
CA ASN A 210 -11.44 -3.53 -5.81
C ASN A 210 -12.47 -3.94 -4.75
N LEU A 211 -13.01 -5.15 -4.82
CA LEU A 211 -14.01 -5.68 -3.90
C LEU A 211 -13.40 -6.73 -2.97
N GLU A 212 -13.98 -6.86 -1.78
CA GLU A 212 -13.65 -7.94 -0.87
C GLU A 212 -14.29 -9.25 -1.37
N LEU A 213 -13.48 -10.30 -1.49
CA LEU A 213 -13.91 -11.58 -2.05
C LEU A 213 -14.06 -12.63 -0.94
N SER A 214 -15.27 -13.18 -0.79
CA SER A 214 -15.52 -14.33 0.07
C SER A 214 -14.82 -15.60 -0.44
N SER A 215 -14.63 -16.59 0.44
CA SER A 215 -14.05 -17.90 0.06
C SER A 215 -14.80 -18.54 -1.12
N GLU A 216 -16.13 -18.53 -1.08
CA GLU A 216 -16.98 -19.03 -2.17
C GLU A 216 -16.75 -18.30 -3.50
N SER A 217 -16.66 -16.96 -3.45
CA SER A 217 -16.42 -16.13 -4.64
C SER A 217 -15.05 -16.43 -5.25
N ARG A 218 -14.03 -16.65 -4.41
CA ARG A 218 -12.67 -17.01 -4.85
C ARG A 218 -12.66 -18.36 -5.55
N THR A 219 -13.29 -19.38 -4.97
CA THR A 219 -13.43 -20.71 -5.60
C THR A 219 -14.18 -20.65 -6.93
N SER A 220 -15.21 -19.80 -7.02
CA SER A 220 -15.93 -19.55 -8.28
C SER A 220 -15.06 -18.86 -9.34
N LEU A 221 -14.15 -17.96 -8.95
CA LEU A 221 -13.23 -17.25 -9.85
C LEU A 221 -12.02 -18.09 -10.27
N LEU A 222 -11.64 -19.08 -9.48
CA LEU A 222 -10.53 -20.00 -9.76
C LEU A 222 -10.90 -21.17 -10.70
N GLN A 223 -12.11 -21.18 -11.22
CA GLN A 223 -12.51 -22.14 -12.25
C GLN A 223 -11.60 -22.00 -13.49
N PRO A 224 -11.12 -23.11 -14.08
CA PRO A 224 -10.11 -23.07 -15.15
C PRO A 224 -10.45 -22.15 -16.33
N ALA A 225 -11.73 -22.10 -16.74
CA ALA A 225 -12.19 -21.23 -17.82
C ALA A 225 -12.03 -19.72 -17.49
N LYS A 226 -12.25 -19.33 -16.24
CA LYS A 226 -12.10 -17.94 -15.79
C LYS A 226 -10.63 -17.56 -15.64
N VAL A 227 -9.82 -18.48 -15.10
CA VAL A 227 -8.37 -18.30 -15.02
C VAL A 227 -7.77 -18.15 -16.41
N SER A 228 -8.15 -19.00 -17.37
CA SER A 228 -7.73 -18.89 -18.77
C SER A 228 -8.05 -17.52 -19.34
N LEU A 229 -9.30 -17.06 -19.21
CA LEU A 229 -9.71 -15.73 -19.66
C LEU A 229 -8.85 -14.62 -19.03
N MET A 230 -8.61 -14.66 -17.72
CA MET A 230 -7.76 -13.67 -17.04
C MET A 230 -6.32 -13.69 -17.58
N VAL A 231 -5.76 -14.85 -17.89
CA VAL A 231 -4.42 -15.02 -18.46
C VAL A 231 -4.36 -14.52 -19.91
N ASP A 232 -5.39 -14.77 -20.72
CA ASP A 232 -5.49 -14.25 -22.10
C ASP A 232 -5.54 -12.72 -22.08
N MET A 233 -6.36 -12.16 -21.17
CA MET A 233 -6.46 -10.72 -20.96
C MET A 233 -5.17 -10.10 -20.41
N LEU A 234 -4.41 -10.82 -19.58
CA LEU A 234 -3.08 -10.40 -19.13
C LEU A 234 -2.07 -10.35 -20.30
N ASN A 235 -2.20 -11.23 -21.28
CA ASN A 235 -1.29 -11.25 -22.43
C ASN A 235 -1.65 -10.17 -23.47
N GLU A 236 -2.94 -9.98 -23.77
CA GLU A 236 -3.41 -9.16 -24.89
C GLU A 236 -4.06 -7.83 -24.51
N GLY A 237 -4.43 -7.64 -23.23
CA GLY A 237 -5.18 -6.48 -22.76
C GLY A 237 -4.40 -5.16 -22.68
N SER A 238 -5.10 -4.09 -22.29
CA SER A 238 -4.47 -2.81 -21.96
C SER A 238 -3.57 -2.94 -20.73
N ILE A 239 -2.61 -2.04 -20.55
CA ILE A 239 -1.74 -2.06 -19.35
C ILE A 239 -2.54 -2.10 -18.04
N GLU A 240 -3.64 -1.36 -17.96
CA GLU A 240 -4.50 -1.34 -16.79
C GLU A 240 -5.20 -2.70 -16.58
N THR A 241 -5.71 -3.31 -17.67
CA THR A 241 -6.28 -4.66 -17.64
C THR A 241 -5.24 -5.67 -17.14
N LYS A 242 -4.00 -5.59 -17.63
CA LYS A 242 -2.90 -6.48 -17.21
C LYS A 242 -2.65 -6.37 -15.71
N ILE A 243 -2.50 -5.15 -15.21
CA ILE A 243 -2.30 -4.89 -13.78
C ILE A 243 -3.46 -5.43 -12.94
N ASN A 244 -4.70 -5.21 -13.38
CA ASN A 244 -5.89 -5.69 -12.66
C ASN A 244 -5.99 -7.22 -12.68
N CYS A 245 -5.69 -7.87 -13.81
CA CYS A 245 -5.60 -9.34 -13.88
C CYS A 245 -4.54 -9.87 -12.91
N THR A 246 -3.34 -9.29 -12.93
CA THR A 246 -2.24 -9.69 -12.03
C THR A 246 -2.64 -9.58 -10.57
N LYS A 247 -3.18 -8.43 -10.15
CA LYS A 247 -3.63 -8.21 -8.77
C LYS A 247 -4.77 -9.16 -8.38
N LEU A 248 -5.75 -9.37 -9.27
CA LEU A 248 -6.87 -10.27 -8.99
C LEU A 248 -6.38 -11.72 -8.83
N ILE A 249 -5.51 -12.20 -9.72
CA ILE A 249 -4.93 -13.55 -9.59
C ILE A 249 -4.14 -13.68 -8.30
N GLU A 250 -3.34 -12.67 -7.94
CA GLU A 250 -2.59 -12.66 -6.66
C GLU A 250 -3.52 -12.74 -5.47
N VAL A 251 -4.53 -11.85 -5.40
CA VAL A 251 -5.57 -11.91 -4.36
C VAL A 251 -6.15 -13.30 -4.33
N LEU A 252 -6.56 -13.88 -5.47
CA LEU A 252 -7.14 -15.22 -5.54
C LEU A 252 -6.20 -16.34 -5.07
N MET A 253 -4.88 -16.17 -5.11
CA MET A 253 -3.90 -17.16 -4.63
C MET A 253 -3.60 -17.07 -3.13
N GLU A 254 -3.90 -15.96 -2.45
CA GLU A 254 -3.58 -15.71 -1.02
C GLU A 254 -4.37 -16.57 0.02
N GLY A 255 -4.83 -17.78 -0.32
CA GLY A 255 -5.60 -18.66 0.57
C GLY A 255 -4.92 -20.01 0.83
N LYS A 256 -5.02 -20.53 2.07
CA LYS A 256 -4.44 -21.82 2.49
C LYS A 256 -5.07 -23.06 1.80
N ASP A 257 -6.27 -22.91 1.24
CA ASP A 257 -7.11 -24.04 0.79
C ASP A 257 -7.12 -24.23 -0.73
N LEU A 258 -6.15 -23.68 -1.46
CA LEU A 258 -6.17 -23.70 -2.92
C LEU A 258 -5.22 -24.76 -3.47
N GLU A 259 -5.82 -25.74 -4.15
CA GLU A 259 -5.12 -26.66 -5.04
C GLU A 259 -4.42 -25.83 -6.13
N SER A 260 -3.10 -25.67 -6.00
CA SER A 260 -2.24 -24.82 -6.83
C SER A 260 -2.19 -25.23 -8.31
N GLU A 261 -2.87 -26.30 -8.69
CA GLU A 261 -2.92 -26.79 -10.07
C GLU A 261 -3.67 -25.85 -11.02
N ASN A 262 -4.69 -25.11 -10.52
CA ASN A 262 -5.55 -24.30 -11.39
C ASN A 262 -4.89 -23.06 -11.99
N VAL A 263 -3.79 -22.56 -11.42
CA VAL A 263 -3.10 -21.32 -11.85
C VAL A 263 -1.71 -21.60 -12.47
N SER A 264 -1.37 -22.87 -12.67
CA SER A 264 -0.06 -23.33 -13.13
C SER A 264 0.10 -23.28 -14.66
N SER A 265 -0.13 -22.11 -15.29
CA SER A 265 0.02 -21.96 -16.75
C SER A 265 1.33 -21.26 -17.15
N LEU A 266 2.02 -21.82 -18.16
CA LEU A 266 3.21 -21.18 -18.75
C LEU A 266 2.88 -19.80 -19.34
N SER A 267 1.67 -19.65 -19.89
CA SER A 267 1.17 -18.39 -20.46
C SER A 267 1.03 -17.28 -19.41
N LEU A 268 0.71 -17.62 -18.15
CA LEU A 268 0.71 -16.66 -17.05
C LEU A 268 2.13 -16.15 -16.78
N VAL A 269 3.10 -17.05 -16.63
CA VAL A 269 4.50 -16.68 -16.37
C VAL A 269 5.06 -15.81 -17.49
N VAL A 270 4.81 -16.17 -18.76
CA VAL A 270 5.19 -15.36 -19.93
C VAL A 270 4.55 -13.97 -19.88
N GLY A 271 3.26 -13.89 -19.56
CA GLY A 271 2.53 -12.64 -19.43
C GLY A 271 3.11 -11.73 -18.34
N LEU A 272 3.46 -12.30 -17.18
CA LEU A 272 4.07 -11.57 -16.07
C LEU A 272 5.46 -11.05 -16.42
N LEU A 273 6.32 -11.87 -17.02
CA LEU A 273 7.66 -11.42 -17.42
C LEU A 273 7.60 -10.30 -18.46
N ARG A 274 6.64 -10.36 -19.40
CA ARG A 274 6.38 -9.27 -20.36
C ARG A 274 5.93 -7.99 -19.64
N LEU A 275 5.05 -8.10 -18.64
CA LEU A 275 4.57 -6.95 -17.84
C LEU A 275 5.72 -6.31 -17.05
N VAL A 276 6.54 -7.13 -16.38
CA VAL A 276 7.68 -6.66 -15.56
C VAL A 276 8.78 -6.04 -16.45
N LYS A 277 8.95 -6.50 -17.69
CA LYS A 277 9.92 -5.94 -18.64
C LYS A 277 9.45 -4.66 -19.34
N ASP A 278 8.17 -4.28 -19.21
CA ASP A 278 7.62 -3.12 -19.92
C ASP A 278 8.12 -1.78 -19.33
N LYS A 279 9.21 -1.27 -19.92
CA LYS A 279 9.83 0.01 -19.54
C LYS A 279 8.90 1.21 -19.74
N ARG A 280 7.86 1.12 -20.57
CA ARG A 280 6.93 2.24 -20.81
C ARG A 280 5.96 2.41 -19.65
N ASN A 281 5.70 1.34 -18.91
CA ASN A 281 4.68 1.28 -17.87
C ASN A 281 5.24 0.70 -16.56
N PRO A 282 6.03 1.49 -15.80
CA PRO A 282 6.68 1.00 -14.58
C PRO A 282 5.69 0.54 -13.49
N ASN A 283 4.44 1.01 -13.54
CA ASN A 283 3.38 0.62 -12.61
C ASN A 283 3.03 -0.88 -12.67
N GLY A 284 3.38 -1.58 -13.75
CA GLY A 284 3.18 -3.02 -13.89
C GLY A 284 4.25 -3.88 -13.21
N VAL A 285 5.42 -3.30 -12.89
CA VAL A 285 6.58 -4.02 -12.37
C VAL A 285 6.29 -4.63 -10.99
N LEU A 286 5.78 -3.82 -10.06
CA LEU A 286 5.51 -4.27 -8.70
C LEU A 286 4.46 -5.39 -8.65
N PRO A 287 3.23 -5.23 -9.23
CA PRO A 287 2.26 -6.31 -9.26
C PRO A 287 2.78 -7.57 -9.97
N GLY A 288 3.51 -7.39 -11.08
CA GLY A 288 4.05 -8.52 -11.85
C GLY A 288 5.08 -9.34 -11.06
N LEU A 289 5.98 -8.66 -10.33
CA LEU A 289 6.95 -9.31 -9.46
C LEU A 289 6.29 -9.95 -8.24
N SER A 290 5.30 -9.27 -7.64
CA SER A 290 4.57 -9.76 -6.47
C SER A 290 3.85 -11.08 -6.79
N LEU A 291 3.06 -11.12 -7.87
CA LEU A 291 2.42 -12.36 -8.30
C LEU A 291 3.45 -13.44 -8.69
N LEU A 292 4.56 -13.07 -9.34
CA LEU A 292 5.61 -14.04 -9.67
C LEU A 292 6.22 -14.68 -8.40
N LYS A 293 6.43 -13.89 -7.34
CA LYS A 293 6.85 -14.39 -6.02
C LYS A 293 5.83 -15.35 -5.42
N THR A 294 4.54 -14.98 -5.46
CA THR A 294 3.45 -15.82 -4.97
C THR A 294 3.40 -17.16 -5.72
N ILE A 295 3.49 -17.14 -7.06
CA ILE A 295 3.52 -18.37 -7.87
C ILE A 295 4.77 -19.22 -7.55
N CYS A 296 5.95 -18.61 -7.38
CA CYS A 296 7.18 -19.33 -7.05
C CYS A 296 7.15 -20.00 -5.66
N SER A 297 6.23 -19.61 -4.78
CA SER A 297 6.05 -20.30 -3.50
C SER A 297 5.57 -21.75 -3.70
N HIS A 298 4.89 -22.04 -4.82
CA HIS A 298 4.43 -23.38 -5.19
C HIS A 298 5.50 -24.15 -5.98
N GLU A 299 5.95 -25.28 -5.44
CA GLU A 299 7.04 -26.08 -6.02
C GLU A 299 6.74 -26.58 -7.44
N SER A 300 5.49 -26.94 -7.74
CA SER A 300 5.05 -27.44 -9.04
C SER A 300 5.32 -26.47 -10.20
N VAL A 301 5.37 -25.16 -9.94
CA VAL A 301 5.50 -24.13 -10.98
C VAL A 301 6.95 -23.67 -11.16
N ARG A 302 7.83 -23.88 -10.17
CA ARG A 302 9.19 -23.33 -10.18
C ARG A 302 10.00 -23.77 -11.40
N ASN A 303 9.93 -25.04 -11.79
CA ASN A 303 10.60 -25.56 -13.00
C ASN A 303 10.10 -24.89 -14.28
N SER A 304 8.78 -24.67 -14.37
CA SER A 304 8.15 -23.95 -15.47
C SER A 304 8.60 -22.49 -15.55
N VAL A 305 8.82 -21.84 -14.40
CA VAL A 305 9.36 -20.47 -14.35
C VAL A 305 10.79 -20.40 -14.89
N VAL A 306 11.63 -21.39 -14.55
CA VAL A 306 12.99 -21.49 -15.10
C VAL A 306 12.96 -21.75 -16.61
N SER A 307 12.13 -22.68 -17.09
CA SER A 307 12.08 -23.08 -18.50
C SER A 307 11.61 -21.96 -19.45
N VAL A 308 10.76 -21.05 -18.96
CA VAL A 308 10.33 -19.84 -19.68
C VAL A 308 11.46 -18.79 -19.78
N GLY A 309 12.57 -18.97 -19.07
CA GLY A 309 13.69 -18.04 -19.07
C GLY A 309 13.48 -16.84 -18.16
N ALA A 310 12.81 -17.02 -17.02
CA ALA A 310 12.63 -15.96 -16.03
C ALA A 310 13.97 -15.48 -15.45
N VAL A 311 14.91 -16.40 -15.19
CA VAL A 311 16.21 -16.11 -14.56
C VAL A 311 16.99 -15.01 -15.32
N PRO A 312 17.37 -15.19 -16.60
CA PRO A 312 18.14 -14.17 -17.31
C PRO A 312 17.38 -12.83 -17.45
N GLN A 313 16.05 -12.87 -17.55
CA GLN A 313 15.23 -11.66 -17.65
C GLN A 313 15.23 -10.86 -16.34
N LEU A 314 15.04 -11.53 -15.19
CA LEU A 314 15.07 -10.87 -13.89
C LEU A 314 16.46 -10.29 -13.59
N ILE A 315 17.53 -11.04 -13.88
CA ILE A 315 18.91 -10.56 -13.71
C ILE A 315 19.20 -9.32 -14.54
N GLU A 316 18.68 -9.24 -15.76
CA GLU A 316 18.82 -8.06 -16.63
C GLU A 316 18.09 -6.83 -16.06
N LEU A 317 16.97 -7.04 -15.35
CA LEU A 317 16.13 -5.97 -14.80
C LEU A 317 16.66 -5.40 -13.47
N LEU A 318 17.36 -6.20 -12.66
CA LEU A 318 17.85 -5.80 -11.32
C LEU A 318 18.42 -4.36 -11.26
N PRO A 319 19.31 -3.90 -12.16
CA PRO A 319 19.91 -2.58 -12.02
C PRO A 319 18.93 -1.40 -12.11
N GLY A 320 17.73 -1.60 -12.68
CA GLY A 320 16.71 -0.57 -12.88
C GLY A 320 15.52 -0.62 -11.92
N LEU A 321 15.50 -1.58 -10.99
CA LEU A 321 14.39 -1.74 -10.04
C LEU A 321 14.56 -0.80 -8.83
N ASN A 322 13.43 -0.37 -8.25
CA ASN A 322 13.39 0.32 -6.96
C ASN A 322 13.68 -0.67 -5.80
N HIS A 323 13.83 -0.17 -4.58
CA HIS A 323 14.22 -1.00 -3.43
C HIS A 323 13.23 -2.14 -3.13
N GLU A 324 11.93 -1.87 -3.19
CA GLU A 324 10.87 -2.87 -2.95
C GLU A 324 10.89 -3.98 -4.01
N CYS A 325 10.90 -3.61 -5.29
CA CYS A 325 10.95 -4.54 -6.40
C CYS A 325 12.26 -5.36 -6.43
N LEU A 326 13.38 -4.77 -6.00
CA LEU A 326 14.66 -5.46 -5.89
C LEU A 326 14.58 -6.63 -4.92
N GLU A 327 13.98 -6.41 -3.74
CA GLU A 327 13.85 -7.46 -2.73
C GLU A 327 12.95 -8.60 -3.23
N ILE A 328 11.83 -8.28 -3.87
CA ILE A 328 10.92 -9.29 -4.46
C ILE A 328 11.61 -10.07 -5.59
N ALA A 329 12.30 -9.39 -6.50
CA ALA A 329 13.01 -10.04 -7.60
C ALA A 329 14.14 -10.95 -7.12
N LEU A 330 14.91 -10.50 -6.12
CA LEU A 330 15.95 -11.32 -5.48
C LEU A 330 15.36 -12.53 -4.77
N HIS A 331 14.21 -12.38 -4.12
CA HIS A 331 13.52 -13.50 -3.48
C HIS A 331 13.10 -14.56 -4.51
N VAL A 332 12.54 -14.15 -5.65
CA VAL A 332 12.23 -15.08 -6.75
C VAL A 332 13.50 -15.79 -7.23
N LEU A 333 14.59 -15.06 -7.48
CA LEU A 333 15.86 -15.66 -7.92
C LEU A 333 16.46 -16.62 -6.89
N GLU A 334 16.34 -16.31 -5.60
CA GLU A 334 16.79 -17.16 -4.51
C GLU A 334 16.02 -18.49 -4.47
N VAL A 335 14.69 -18.44 -4.57
CA VAL A 335 13.84 -19.64 -4.66
C VAL A 335 14.19 -20.46 -5.91
N LEU A 336 14.40 -19.82 -7.07
CA LEU A 336 14.80 -20.55 -8.27
C LEU A 336 16.22 -21.15 -8.15
N SER A 337 17.10 -20.54 -7.36
CA SER A 337 18.46 -21.06 -7.10
C SER A 337 18.47 -22.33 -6.25
N THR A 338 17.36 -22.71 -5.62
CA THR A 338 17.27 -24.01 -4.93
C THR A 338 17.11 -25.17 -5.92
N LEU A 339 16.63 -24.90 -7.14
CA LEU A 339 16.48 -25.88 -8.21
C LEU A 339 17.78 -26.10 -9.00
N PRO A 340 18.10 -27.33 -9.43
CA PRO A 340 19.27 -27.60 -10.29
C PRO A 340 19.28 -26.78 -11.58
N GLU A 341 18.15 -26.73 -12.29
CA GLU A 341 17.98 -26.02 -13.57
C GLU A 341 18.08 -24.50 -13.35
N GLY A 342 17.54 -24.00 -12.25
CA GLY A 342 17.63 -22.59 -11.89
C GLY A 342 19.06 -22.17 -11.54
N ARG A 343 19.82 -23.00 -10.80
CA ARG A 343 21.26 -22.77 -10.56
C ARG A 343 22.05 -22.76 -11.85
N GLN A 344 21.78 -23.71 -12.74
CA GLN A 344 22.45 -23.78 -14.04
C GLN A 344 22.14 -22.53 -14.86
N ALA A 345 20.88 -22.10 -14.95
CA ALA A 345 20.50 -20.87 -15.64
C ALA A 345 21.13 -19.60 -15.04
N LEU A 346 21.28 -19.54 -13.72
CA LEU A 346 21.97 -18.45 -13.03
C LEU A 346 23.47 -18.42 -13.37
N LYS A 347 24.11 -19.59 -13.39
CA LYS A 347 25.52 -19.75 -13.79
C LYS A 347 25.74 -19.31 -15.23
N ASP A 348 24.89 -19.78 -16.15
CA ASP A 348 25.03 -19.53 -17.58
C ASP A 348 24.72 -18.08 -17.97
N CYS A 349 24.07 -17.30 -17.10
CA CYS A 349 23.83 -15.88 -17.30
C CYS A 349 25.04 -15.03 -16.85
N PRO A 350 25.80 -14.40 -17.79
CA PRO A 350 27.05 -13.71 -17.44
C PRO A 350 26.87 -12.50 -16.51
N LYS A 351 25.68 -11.90 -16.52
CA LYS A 351 25.35 -10.73 -15.70
C LYS A 351 24.99 -11.08 -14.25
N THR A 352 24.77 -12.36 -13.92
CA THR A 352 24.32 -12.78 -12.59
C THR A 352 25.26 -12.30 -11.48
N ILE A 353 26.53 -12.71 -11.54
CA ILE A 353 27.51 -12.40 -10.50
C ILE A 353 27.71 -10.87 -10.39
N PRO A 354 28.02 -10.12 -11.46
CA PRO A 354 28.22 -8.68 -11.35
C PRO A 354 27.00 -7.90 -10.86
N SER A 355 25.79 -8.28 -11.29
CA SER A 355 24.55 -7.62 -10.87
C SER A 355 24.25 -7.87 -9.39
N VAL A 356 24.38 -9.12 -8.93
CA VAL A 356 24.05 -9.49 -7.55
C VAL A 356 25.09 -8.98 -6.55
N VAL A 357 26.40 -9.03 -6.89
CA VAL A 357 27.48 -8.47 -6.05
C VAL A 357 27.26 -6.98 -5.78
N ARG A 358 26.75 -6.23 -6.77
CA ARG A 358 26.47 -4.79 -6.63
C ARG A 358 25.39 -4.47 -5.59
N LEU A 359 24.50 -5.42 -5.31
CA LEU A 359 23.37 -5.24 -4.39
C LEU A 359 23.75 -5.49 -2.92
N LEU A 360 24.86 -6.19 -2.66
CA LEU A 360 25.35 -6.44 -1.30
C LEU A 360 25.59 -5.13 -0.55
N MET A 361 24.97 -5.02 0.64
CA MET A 361 25.02 -3.85 1.53
C MET A 361 24.48 -2.54 0.93
N LYS A 362 23.73 -2.60 -0.17
CA LYS A 362 23.22 -1.40 -0.86
C LYS A 362 21.79 -1.01 -0.47
N VAL A 363 20.93 -2.00 -0.20
CA VAL A 363 19.48 -1.81 -0.09
C VAL A 363 18.97 -2.09 1.32
N SER A 364 18.94 -3.37 1.70
CA SER A 364 18.48 -3.85 3.01
C SER A 364 19.31 -5.05 3.45
N GLU A 365 19.24 -5.40 4.74
CA GLU A 365 19.85 -6.64 5.25
C GLU A 365 19.20 -7.87 4.60
N SER A 366 17.88 -7.86 4.41
CA SER A 366 17.12 -8.89 3.68
C SER A 366 17.62 -9.08 2.24
N CYS A 367 17.77 -7.99 1.49
CA CYS A 367 18.36 -8.03 0.14
C CYS A 367 19.77 -8.62 0.15
N THR A 368 20.59 -8.28 1.15
CA THR A 368 21.96 -8.79 1.27
C THR A 368 21.95 -10.29 1.52
N GLN A 369 21.05 -10.79 2.38
CA GLN A 369 20.86 -12.21 2.62
C GLN A 369 20.45 -12.97 1.35
N LEU A 370 19.43 -12.48 0.63
CA LEU A 370 18.96 -13.10 -0.61
C LEU A 370 20.06 -13.10 -1.69
N ALA A 371 20.79 -11.99 -1.84
CA ALA A 371 21.91 -11.87 -2.76
C ALA A 371 23.03 -12.87 -2.43
N LEU A 372 23.36 -13.06 -1.14
CA LEU A 372 24.35 -14.06 -0.72
C LEU A 372 23.89 -15.49 -1.01
N SER A 373 22.62 -15.82 -0.79
CA SER A 373 22.09 -17.15 -1.14
C SER A 373 22.24 -17.45 -2.64
N VAL A 374 21.89 -16.49 -3.50
CA VAL A 374 22.03 -16.64 -4.97
C VAL A 374 23.50 -16.80 -5.36
N LEU A 375 24.40 -15.97 -4.83
CA LEU A 375 25.84 -16.06 -5.13
C LEU A 375 26.45 -17.37 -4.64
N TRP A 376 26.05 -17.83 -3.44
CA TRP A 376 26.48 -19.11 -2.88
C TRP A 376 26.05 -20.28 -3.77
N ALA A 377 24.79 -20.28 -4.22
CA ALA A 377 24.25 -21.33 -5.08
C ALA A 377 25.04 -21.47 -6.41
N VAL A 378 25.41 -20.35 -7.02
CA VAL A 378 26.19 -20.31 -8.27
C VAL A 378 27.66 -20.68 -8.02
N CYS A 379 28.29 -20.09 -6.99
CA CYS A 379 29.71 -20.36 -6.68
C CYS A 379 29.93 -21.80 -6.23
N LYS A 380 28.97 -22.43 -5.55
CA LYS A 380 29.03 -23.83 -5.17
C LYS A 380 28.90 -24.78 -6.37
N LEU A 381 28.17 -24.37 -7.42
CA LEU A 381 27.97 -25.18 -8.62
C LEU A 381 29.25 -25.30 -9.46
N ALA A 382 30.00 -24.20 -9.62
CA ALA A 382 31.26 -24.17 -10.34
C ALA A 382 32.30 -23.30 -9.62
N PRO A 383 32.95 -23.82 -8.56
CA PRO A 383 33.85 -23.04 -7.70
C PRO A 383 34.96 -22.31 -8.46
N ASP A 384 35.60 -22.95 -9.44
CA ASP A 384 36.75 -22.39 -10.13
C ASP A 384 36.39 -21.19 -11.01
N GLU A 385 35.40 -21.38 -11.88
CA GLU A 385 34.93 -20.36 -12.82
C GLU A 385 34.21 -19.22 -12.10
N CYS A 386 33.24 -19.55 -11.24
CA CYS A 386 32.39 -18.54 -10.59
C CYS A 386 33.13 -17.76 -9.51
N ALA A 387 34.05 -18.38 -8.75
CA ALA A 387 34.86 -17.63 -7.79
C ALA A 387 35.73 -16.59 -8.49
N SER A 388 36.34 -16.92 -9.63
CA SER A 388 37.17 -15.97 -10.38
C SER A 388 36.35 -14.77 -10.84
N LEU A 389 35.18 -15.01 -11.45
CA LEU A 389 34.26 -13.95 -11.88
C LEU A 389 33.76 -13.12 -10.69
N ALA A 390 33.48 -13.74 -9.54
CA ALA A 390 33.01 -13.06 -8.35
C ALA A 390 34.08 -12.16 -7.72
N VAL A 391 35.33 -12.63 -7.66
CA VAL A 391 36.48 -11.83 -7.22
C VAL A 391 36.68 -10.62 -8.14
N GLU A 392 36.64 -10.84 -9.46
CA GLU A 392 36.77 -9.76 -10.45
C GLU A 392 35.62 -8.75 -10.39
N ALA A 393 34.42 -9.19 -10.03
CA ALA A 393 33.27 -8.33 -9.76
C ALA A 393 33.37 -7.55 -8.43
N GLY A 394 34.40 -7.80 -7.61
CA GLY A 394 34.63 -7.11 -6.34
C GLY A 394 33.89 -7.72 -5.15
N LEU A 395 33.50 -9.00 -5.22
CA LEU A 395 32.77 -9.68 -4.14
C LEU A 395 33.53 -9.65 -2.80
N ALA A 396 34.85 -9.86 -2.80
CA ALA A 396 35.64 -9.96 -1.57
C ALA A 396 35.54 -8.71 -0.68
N ALA A 397 35.62 -7.51 -1.27
CA ALA A 397 35.47 -6.26 -0.54
C ALA A 397 34.06 -6.12 0.06
N LYS A 398 33.02 -6.53 -0.70
CA LYS A 398 31.64 -6.51 -0.23
C LYS A 398 31.39 -7.49 0.91
N LEU A 399 31.96 -8.70 0.85
CA LEU A 399 31.84 -9.68 1.93
C LEU A 399 32.53 -9.23 3.21
N LEU A 400 33.71 -8.62 3.11
CA LEU A 400 34.38 -8.05 4.28
C LEU A 400 33.56 -6.93 4.93
N LEU A 401 32.91 -6.08 4.12
CA LEU A 401 31.97 -5.08 4.64
C LEU A 401 30.78 -5.73 5.37
N VAL A 402 30.23 -6.84 4.86
CA VAL A 402 29.16 -7.58 5.57
C VAL A 402 29.67 -8.16 6.90
N ILE A 403 30.87 -8.74 6.91
CA ILE A 403 31.46 -9.34 8.13
C ILE A 403 31.70 -8.26 9.20
N GLN A 404 32.16 -7.08 8.79
CA GLN A 404 32.48 -5.95 9.67
C GLN A 404 31.26 -5.10 10.05
N SER A 405 30.10 -5.30 9.42
CA SER A 405 28.90 -4.50 9.68
C SER A 405 28.19 -4.90 10.99
N GLY A 406 27.07 -4.24 11.31
CA GLY A 406 26.15 -4.63 12.39
C GLY A 406 25.18 -5.76 12.05
N CYS A 407 25.32 -6.44 10.91
CA CYS A 407 24.37 -7.47 10.46
C CYS A 407 24.31 -8.70 11.39
N ASN A 408 23.24 -9.49 11.25
CA ASN A 408 23.02 -10.75 11.95
C ASN A 408 24.27 -11.67 11.89
N PRO A 409 24.70 -12.28 13.02
CA PRO A 409 25.77 -13.26 13.06
C PRO A 409 25.70 -14.37 12.00
N GLU A 410 24.51 -14.89 11.69
CA GLU A 410 24.35 -15.93 10.67
C GLU A 410 24.72 -15.42 9.27
N LEU A 411 24.33 -14.18 8.95
CA LEU A 411 24.67 -13.54 7.68
C LEU A 411 26.19 -13.34 7.55
N LYS A 412 26.83 -12.91 8.64
CA LYS A 412 28.29 -12.76 8.71
C LYS A 412 29.01 -14.09 8.51
N GLN A 413 28.50 -15.16 9.13
CA GLN A 413 29.05 -16.50 8.95
C GLN A 413 28.96 -16.95 7.49
N ARG A 414 27.79 -16.84 6.85
CA ARG A 414 27.62 -17.18 5.43
C ARG A 414 28.52 -16.35 4.52
N ALA A 415 28.70 -15.06 4.82
CA ALA A 415 29.62 -14.20 4.09
C ALA A 415 31.09 -14.66 4.23
N ALA A 416 31.52 -15.07 5.43
CA ALA A 416 32.85 -15.59 5.68
C ALA A 416 33.09 -16.94 4.98
N GLU A 417 32.08 -17.82 4.96
CA GLU A 417 32.14 -19.10 4.25
C GLU A 417 32.25 -18.90 2.74
N LEU A 418 31.48 -17.97 2.16
CA LEU A 418 31.56 -17.65 0.74
C LEU A 418 32.92 -17.04 0.38
N LEU A 419 33.45 -16.17 1.24
CA LEU A 419 34.78 -15.59 1.06
C LEU A 419 35.86 -16.68 1.07
N LYS A 420 35.75 -17.64 2.01
CA LYS A 420 36.65 -18.79 2.09
C LYS A 420 36.58 -19.60 0.81
N LEU A 421 35.39 -19.94 0.33
CA LEU A 421 35.19 -20.69 -0.92
C LEU A 421 35.87 -19.99 -2.10
N CYS A 422 35.69 -18.67 -2.25
CA CYS A 422 36.32 -17.93 -3.34
C CYS A 422 37.84 -17.80 -3.20
N SER A 423 38.40 -17.92 -1.99
CA SER A 423 39.83 -17.82 -1.74
C SER A 423 40.61 -19.11 -2.00
N LEU A 424 39.94 -20.27 -2.05
CA LEU A 424 40.60 -21.59 -2.17
C LEU A 424 41.48 -21.72 -3.43
N ASN A 425 41.14 -20.99 -4.49
CA ASN A 425 41.83 -21.04 -5.78
C ASN A 425 42.93 -19.97 -5.93
N TYR A 426 43.20 -19.20 -4.88
CA TYR A 426 44.20 -18.14 -4.88
C TYR A 426 45.19 -18.33 -3.74
N THR A 427 46.47 -18.03 -3.98
CA THR A 427 47.41 -17.83 -2.87
C THR A 427 47.00 -16.57 -2.10
N ALA A 428 47.21 -16.54 -0.78
CA ALA A 428 46.78 -15.42 0.06
C ALA A 428 47.30 -14.05 -0.45
N THR A 429 48.54 -14.01 -0.93
CA THR A 429 49.15 -12.81 -1.53
C THR A 429 48.52 -12.41 -2.86
N HIS A 430 48.17 -13.38 -3.71
CA HIS A 430 47.51 -13.11 -4.99
C HIS A 430 46.05 -12.67 -4.78
N PHE A 431 45.35 -13.28 -3.82
CA PHE A 431 43.97 -12.92 -3.45
C PHE A 431 43.88 -11.49 -2.90
N ILE A 432 44.75 -11.12 -1.95
CA ILE A 432 44.78 -9.77 -1.37
C ILE A 432 45.08 -8.71 -2.44
N SER A 433 46.03 -8.99 -3.33
CA SER A 433 46.40 -8.11 -4.44
C SER A 433 45.26 -7.94 -5.46
N LYS A 434 44.66 -9.05 -5.92
CA LYS A 434 43.52 -9.05 -6.86
C LYS A 434 42.30 -8.32 -6.30
N CYS A 435 42.01 -8.51 -5.01
CA CYS A 435 40.88 -7.87 -4.35
C CYS A 435 41.16 -6.40 -3.97
N LYS A 436 42.35 -5.85 -4.27
CA LYS A 436 42.82 -4.51 -3.89
C LYS A 436 42.60 -4.22 -2.39
N LEU A 437 42.70 -5.25 -1.56
CA LEU A 437 42.54 -5.11 -0.11
C LEU A 437 43.86 -4.56 0.44
N THR A 438 43.85 -3.37 1.02
CA THR A 438 45.00 -2.88 1.76
C THR A 438 45.23 -3.80 2.96
N ARG A 439 46.48 -4.25 3.17
CA ARG A 439 46.92 -4.89 4.43
C ARG A 439 46.64 -3.89 5.57
N THR A 440 45.47 -3.99 6.18
CA THR A 440 45.06 -3.08 7.27
C THR A 440 44.45 -3.85 8.41
N ILE A 441 44.91 -5.08 8.64
CA ILE A 441 44.70 -5.78 9.90
C ILE A 441 46.02 -6.50 10.21
N GLN A 442 46.82 -5.85 11.04
CA GLN A 442 47.84 -6.50 11.85
C GLN A 442 47.53 -6.13 13.30
#